data_AF-A0A084JX63-F1
#
_entry.id   AF-A0A084JX63-F1
#
_cell.length_a   1.000
_cell.length_b   1.000
_cell.length_c   1.000
_cell.angle_alpha   90.00
_cell.angle_beta   90.00
_cell.angle_gamma   90.00
#
_symmetry.space_group_name_H-M   'P 1'
#
loop_
_entity.id
_entity.type
_entity.pdbx_description
1 polymer ?
#
loop_
_entity_poly.entity_id
_entity_poly.type
_entity_poly.pdbx_seq_one_letter_code
_entity_poly.pdbx_strand_id
1 'polypeptide(L)'
;MNRTLKKIIAREFLFLIGTTILFFLILFVWISITESNYDKQNEIKTEIEIFEKKNQSVNKELLKLVYGKLSTEATYDEFVIDFKESLELQKLSYSKLETEADFNSFLKDALGENEIKKATEYKSLETKLEKTKKSIFNHSVSEDDVFRFGLTLFLIFFIFRYLIYGTKWSIKQLKE
;
A
#
# COMPACT_ATOMS: atom_id res chain seq x y z
N MET A 1 -46.14 -2.92 35.04
CA MET A 1 -45.55 -3.53 33.83
C MET A 1 -45.46 -5.05 34.01
N ASN A 2 -46.03 -5.83 33.08
CA ASN A 2 -46.08 -7.30 33.15
C ASN A 2 -44.66 -7.91 33.23
N ARG A 3 -44.46 -8.94 34.06
CA ARG A 3 -43.18 -9.64 34.27
C ARG A 3 -42.62 -10.22 32.96
N THR A 4 -43.52 -10.65 32.07
CA THR A 4 -43.17 -11.12 30.72
C THR A 4 -42.61 -10.00 29.85
N LEU A 5 -43.22 -8.82 29.88
CA LEU A 5 -42.76 -7.64 29.12
C LEU A 5 -41.37 -7.20 29.60
N LYS A 6 -41.14 -7.17 30.91
CA LYS A 6 -39.82 -6.89 31.51
C LYS A 6 -38.73 -7.84 30.99
N LYS A 7 -39.03 -9.14 30.90
CA LYS A 7 -38.10 -10.16 30.43
C LYS A 7 -37.77 -10.02 28.94
N ILE A 8 -38.75 -9.63 28.13
CA ILE A 8 -38.55 -9.34 26.70
C ILE A 8 -37.63 -8.13 26.55
N ILE A 9 -37.97 -7.01 27.20
CA ILE A 9 -37.17 -5.77 27.13
C ILE A 9 -35.73 -6.01 27.58
N ALA A 10 -35.52 -6.72 28.68
CA ALA A 10 -34.17 -7.03 29.16
C ALA A 10 -33.36 -7.87 28.15
N ARG A 11 -33.99 -8.83 27.46
CA ARG A 11 -33.34 -9.64 26.43
C ARG A 11 -33.00 -8.81 25.18
N GLU A 12 -33.90 -7.91 24.78
CA GLU A 12 -33.66 -6.98 23.68
C GLU A 12 -32.49 -6.04 23.97
N PHE A 13 -32.47 -5.46 25.17
CA PHE A 13 -31.42 -4.57 25.61
C PHE A 13 -30.05 -5.25 25.67
N LEU A 14 -29.99 -6.48 26.21
CA LEU A 14 -28.73 -7.22 26.32
C LEU A 14 -28.13 -7.58 24.94
N PHE A 15 -28.98 -7.88 23.95
CA PHE A 15 -28.54 -8.10 22.58
C PHE A 15 -28.02 -6.82 21.92
N LEU A 16 -28.70 -5.69 22.14
CA LEU A 16 -28.27 -4.39 21.62
C LEU A 16 -26.91 -3.99 22.19
N ILE A 17 -26.69 -4.21 23.49
CA ILE A 17 -25.37 -4.01 24.11
C ILE A 17 -24.33 -4.93 23.49
N GLY A 18 -24.62 -6.24 23.36
CA GLY A 18 -23.67 -7.20 22.82
C GLY A 18 -23.24 -6.89 21.39
N THR A 19 -24.19 -6.51 20.53
CA THR A 19 -23.91 -6.10 19.15
C THR A 19 -23.13 -4.79 19.08
N THR A 20 -23.43 -3.82 19.95
CA THR A 20 -22.69 -2.57 20.05
C THR A 20 -21.23 -2.81 20.46
N ILE A 21 -21.00 -3.64 21.48
CA ILE A 21 -19.64 -4.01 21.93
C ILE A 21 -18.87 -4.71 20.79
N LEU A 22 -19.51 -5.68 20.12
CA LEU A 22 -18.89 -6.40 19.00
C LEU A 22 -18.51 -5.45 17.85
N PHE A 23 -19.38 -4.49 17.54
CA PHE A 23 -19.11 -3.47 16.53
C PHE A 23 -17.86 -2.65 16.89
N PHE A 24 -17.76 -2.15 18.13
CA PHE A 24 -16.58 -1.42 18.58
C PHE A 24 -15.30 -2.26 18.56
N LEU A 25 -15.37 -3.56 18.88
CA LEU A 25 -14.22 -4.45 18.78
C LEU A 25 -13.73 -4.59 17.33
N ILE A 26 -14.64 -4.79 16.38
CA ILE A 26 -14.30 -4.88 14.95
C ILE A 26 -13.71 -3.56 14.46
N LEU A 27 -14.31 -2.43 14.85
CA LEU A 27 -13.84 -1.09 14.48
C LEU A 27 -12.44 -0.81 15.03
N PHE A 28 -12.17 -1.18 16.28
CA PHE A 28 -10.84 -1.01 16.87
C PHE A 28 -9.78 -1.86 16.16
N VAL A 29 -10.07 -3.14 15.91
CA VAL A 29 -9.17 -4.03 15.15
C VAL A 29 -8.90 -3.47 13.76
N TRP A 30 -9.93 -2.93 13.09
CA TRP A 30 -9.79 -2.31 11.78
C TRP A 30 -8.84 -1.11 11.82
N ILE A 31 -9.07 -0.16 12.74
CA ILE A 31 -8.22 1.03 12.92
C ILE A 31 -6.76 0.61 13.16
N SER A 32 -6.52 -0.35 14.06
CA SER A 32 -5.15 -0.82 14.35
C SER A 32 -4.45 -1.43 13.11
N ILE A 33 -5.19 -2.15 12.26
CA ILE A 33 -4.63 -2.72 11.02
C ILE A 33 -4.29 -1.60 10.02
N THR A 34 -5.18 -0.61 9.86
CA THR A 34 -4.97 0.52 8.94
C THR A 34 -3.78 1.36 9.36
N GLU A 35 -3.67 1.71 10.64
CA GLU A 35 -2.55 2.49 11.18
C GLU A 35 -1.22 1.76 11.00
N SER A 36 -1.15 0.47 11.36
CA SER A 36 0.06 -0.33 11.16
C SER A 36 0.50 -0.43 9.69
N ASN A 37 -0.45 -0.48 8.76
CA ASN A 37 -0.12 -0.51 7.34
C ASN A 37 0.33 0.85 6.80
N TYR A 38 -0.25 1.93 7.31
CA TYR A 38 0.18 3.29 6.99
C TYR A 38 1.63 3.54 7.44
N ASP A 39 1.97 3.12 8.66
CA ASP A 39 3.33 3.24 9.19
C ASP A 39 4.34 2.48 8.33
N LYS A 40 4.02 1.24 7.93
CA LYS A 40 4.87 0.44 7.02
C LYS A 40 5.05 1.11 5.67
N GLN A 41 4.02 1.74 5.12
CA GLN A 41 4.15 2.49 3.86
C GLN A 41 5.10 3.67 4.02
N ASN A 42 4.97 4.43 5.10
CA ASN A 42 5.84 5.57 5.37
C ASN A 42 7.29 5.15 5.64
N GLU A 43 7.51 4.03 6.33
CA GLU A 43 8.84 3.45 6.53
C GLU A 43 9.50 3.11 5.19
N ILE A 44 8.82 2.37 4.32
CA ILE A 44 9.34 2.02 2.99
C ILE A 44 9.59 3.28 2.14
N LYS A 45 8.70 4.27 2.21
CA LYS A 45 8.87 5.53 1.49
C LYS A 45 10.10 6.30 1.99
N THR A 46 10.32 6.31 3.30
CA THR A 46 11.49 6.94 3.91
C THR A 46 12.77 6.21 3.55
N GLU A 47 12.75 4.88 3.53
CA GLU A 47 13.88 4.07 3.04
C GLU A 47 14.23 4.40 1.58
N ILE A 48 13.23 4.53 0.72
CA ILE A 48 13.39 4.94 -0.68
C ILE A 48 14.00 6.35 -0.76
N GLU A 49 13.49 7.33 -0.01
CA GLU A 49 14.01 8.70 -0.02
C GLU A 49 15.46 8.79 0.50
N ILE A 50 15.77 8.07 1.59
CA ILE A 50 17.13 7.96 2.12
C ILE A 50 18.05 7.31 1.08
N PHE A 51 17.56 6.28 0.39
CA PHE A 51 18.29 5.61 -0.66
C PHE A 51 18.58 6.53 -1.84
N GLU A 52 17.58 7.27 -2.33
CA GLU A 52 17.76 8.27 -3.40
C GLU A 52 18.77 9.35 -2.99
N LYS A 53 18.64 9.90 -1.78
CA LYS A 53 19.53 10.95 -1.26
C LYS A 53 20.97 10.46 -1.07
N LYS A 54 21.16 9.22 -0.62
CA LYS A 54 22.48 8.62 -0.39
C LYS A 54 23.17 8.19 -1.69
N ASN A 55 22.40 7.95 -2.75
CA ASN A 55 22.90 7.45 -4.03
C ASN A 55 23.07 8.54 -5.10
N GLN A 56 23.05 9.81 -4.69
CA GLN A 56 23.32 10.95 -5.58
C GLN A 56 24.83 11.15 -5.87
N SER A 57 25.63 10.07 -5.90
CA SER A 57 27.04 10.12 -6.28
C SER A 57 27.21 9.77 -7.76
N VAL A 58 26.50 10.52 -8.60
CA VAL A 58 26.69 10.45 -10.05
C VAL A 58 28.04 11.08 -10.36
N ASN A 59 28.87 10.42 -11.18
CA ASN A 59 30.08 11.03 -11.69
C ASN A 59 29.71 12.10 -12.73
N LYS A 60 29.42 13.31 -12.23
CA LYS A 60 28.95 14.44 -13.04
C LYS A 60 29.90 14.76 -14.19
N GLU A 61 31.20 14.57 -14.00
CA GLU A 61 32.20 14.83 -15.03
C GLU A 61 32.07 13.83 -16.18
N LEU A 62 32.00 12.54 -15.89
CA LEU A 62 31.86 11.50 -16.92
C LEU A 62 30.53 11.65 -17.68
N LEU A 63 29.42 11.92 -16.98
CA LEU A 63 28.13 12.15 -17.65
C LEU A 63 28.09 13.44 -18.46
N LYS A 64 28.76 14.52 -18.04
CA LYS A 64 28.90 15.73 -18.87
C LYS A 64 29.68 15.45 -20.15
N LEU A 65 30.70 14.60 -20.05
CA LEU A 65 31.52 14.19 -21.19
C LEU A 65 30.68 13.40 -22.21
N VAL A 66 29.88 12.45 -21.72
CA VAL A 66 28.92 11.69 -22.54
C VAL A 66 27.88 12.61 -23.18
N TYR A 67 27.25 13.46 -22.38
CA TYR A 67 26.23 14.42 -22.82
C TYR A 67 26.76 15.29 -23.96
N GLY A 68 27.98 15.82 -23.83
CA GLY A 68 28.63 16.62 -24.85
C GLY A 68 28.91 15.87 -26.17
N LYS A 69 28.99 14.53 -26.14
CA LYS A 69 29.22 13.70 -27.34
C LYS A 69 27.95 13.23 -28.04
N LEU A 70 26.80 13.24 -27.36
CA LEU A 70 25.54 12.73 -27.92
C LEU A 70 24.79 13.76 -28.77
N SER A 71 25.19 15.03 -28.74
CA SER A 71 24.56 16.13 -29.50
C SER A 71 23.03 16.12 -29.38
N THR A 72 22.53 15.94 -28.17
CA THR A 72 21.08 15.90 -27.88
C THR A 72 20.53 17.31 -27.63
N GLU A 73 19.26 17.52 -27.98
CA GLU A 73 18.52 18.74 -27.64
C GLU A 73 18.05 18.76 -26.18
N ALA A 74 18.05 17.61 -25.51
CA ALA A 74 17.66 17.49 -24.11
C ALA A 74 18.63 18.27 -23.20
N THR A 75 18.12 18.80 -22.09
CA THR A 75 18.98 19.41 -21.07
C THR A 75 19.85 18.37 -20.38
N TYR A 76 20.94 18.81 -19.72
CA TYR A 76 21.81 17.89 -18.98
C TYR A 76 21.05 17.10 -17.91
N ASP A 77 20.11 17.76 -17.21
CA ASP A 77 19.36 17.12 -16.13
C ASP A 77 18.38 16.07 -16.68
N GLU A 78 17.68 16.38 -17.79
CA GLU A 78 16.83 15.40 -18.51
C GLU A 78 17.66 14.21 -19.01
N PHE A 79 18.83 14.47 -19.59
CA PHE A 79 19.74 13.43 -20.04
C PHE A 79 20.18 12.51 -18.89
N VAL A 80 20.50 13.05 -17.70
CA VAL A 80 20.93 12.23 -16.56
C VAL A 80 19.80 11.31 -16.07
N ILE A 81 18.56 11.78 -16.11
CA ILE A 81 17.37 10.98 -15.77
C ILE A 81 17.20 9.85 -16.80
N ASP A 82 17.15 10.19 -18.08
CA ASP A 82 16.97 9.22 -19.16
C ASP A 82 18.12 8.19 -19.21
N PHE A 83 19.36 8.64 -18.93
CA PHE A 83 20.54 7.79 -18.92
C PHE A 83 20.47 6.73 -17.81
N LYS A 84 19.88 7.06 -16.65
CA LYS A 84 19.70 6.09 -15.56
C LYS A 84 18.63 5.05 -15.89
N GLU A 85 17.60 5.44 -16.62
CA GLU A 85 16.43 4.57 -16.88
C GLU A 85 16.55 3.74 -18.17
N SER A 86 17.32 4.22 -19.16
CA SER A 86 17.37 3.62 -20.49
C SER A 86 18.68 2.85 -20.76
N LEU A 87 18.57 1.52 -20.82
CA LEU A 87 19.69 0.65 -21.23
C LEU A 87 20.18 0.97 -22.66
N GLU A 88 19.28 1.39 -23.54
CA GLU A 88 19.66 1.76 -24.92
C GLU A 88 20.49 3.04 -24.94
N LEU A 89 20.10 4.04 -24.15
CA LEU A 89 20.86 5.28 -24.01
C LEU A 89 22.22 5.03 -23.36
N GLN A 90 22.30 4.13 -22.38
CA GLN A 90 23.56 3.70 -21.77
C GLN A 90 24.51 3.07 -22.79
N LYS A 91 24.01 2.13 -23.61
CA LYS A 91 24.79 1.48 -24.67
C LYS A 91 25.23 2.48 -25.74
N LEU A 92 24.34 3.38 -26.15
CA LEU A 92 24.66 4.43 -27.10
C LEU A 92 25.75 5.36 -26.56
N SER A 93 25.59 5.82 -25.32
CA SER A 93 26.57 6.65 -24.61
C SER A 93 27.94 6.00 -24.53
N TYR A 94 27.99 4.72 -24.16
CA TYR A 94 29.21 3.93 -24.13
C TYR A 94 29.86 3.85 -25.51
N SER A 95 29.07 3.60 -26.57
CA SER A 95 29.61 3.52 -27.94
C SER A 95 30.22 4.83 -28.46
N LYS A 96 29.84 5.97 -27.87
CA LYS A 96 30.38 7.30 -28.22
C LYS A 96 31.63 7.67 -27.42
N LEU A 97 31.85 7.01 -26.29
CA LEU A 97 33.09 7.12 -25.55
C LEU A 97 34.09 6.16 -26.18
N GLU A 98 35.13 6.71 -26.81
CA GLU A 98 36.28 5.95 -27.29
C GLU A 98 37.11 5.51 -26.08
N THR A 99 36.59 4.55 -25.31
CA THR A 99 37.19 4.04 -24.08
C THR A 99 37.61 2.59 -24.22
N GLU A 100 38.69 2.22 -23.55
CA GLU A 100 39.15 0.84 -23.43
C GLU A 100 38.44 0.07 -22.30
N ALA A 101 37.73 0.78 -21.42
CA ALA A 101 36.94 0.17 -20.35
C ALA A 101 35.76 -0.60 -20.94
N ASP A 102 35.41 -1.75 -20.35
CA ASP A 102 34.22 -2.49 -20.76
C ASP A 102 32.93 -1.77 -20.33
N PHE A 103 31.80 -2.16 -20.93
CA PHE A 103 30.50 -1.53 -20.68
C PHE A 103 30.09 -1.54 -19.21
N ASN A 104 30.38 -2.61 -18.47
CA ASN A 104 30.02 -2.68 -17.06
C ASN A 104 30.93 -1.78 -16.22
N SER A 105 32.23 -1.74 -16.51
CA SER A 105 33.17 -0.83 -15.85
C SER A 105 32.80 0.64 -16.11
N PHE A 106 32.44 0.99 -17.34
CA PHE A 106 31.89 2.32 -17.67
C PHE A 106 30.64 2.65 -16.86
N LEU A 107 29.67 1.75 -16.78
CA LEU A 107 28.46 1.98 -15.98
C LEU A 107 28.79 2.13 -14.50
N LYS A 108 29.70 1.31 -13.97
CA LYS A 108 30.17 1.44 -12.59
C LYS A 108 30.88 2.77 -12.34
N ASP A 109 31.55 3.36 -13.31
CA ASP A 109 32.22 4.65 -13.13
C ASP A 109 31.27 5.83 -13.35
N ALA A 110 30.31 5.71 -14.26
CA ALA A 110 29.32 6.75 -14.57
C ALA A 110 28.23 6.85 -13.49
N LEU A 111 27.77 5.71 -13.01
CA LEU A 111 26.68 5.58 -12.04
C LEU A 111 27.19 5.20 -10.63
N GLY A 112 28.42 4.72 -10.50
CA GLY A 112 28.96 4.16 -9.26
C GLY A 112 28.79 2.63 -9.20
N GLU A 113 29.81 1.91 -8.72
CA GLU A 113 29.83 0.43 -8.61
C GLU A 113 28.68 -0.14 -7.76
N ASN A 114 28.15 0.73 -6.92
CA ASN A 114 27.03 0.51 -6.07
C ASN A 114 25.67 0.55 -6.80
N GLU A 115 25.50 1.32 -7.89
CA GLU A 115 24.18 1.55 -8.52
C GLU A 115 23.57 0.30 -9.20
N ILE A 116 24.36 -0.68 -9.66
CA ILE A 116 23.83 -1.89 -10.33
C ILE A 116 23.14 -2.86 -9.33
N LYS A 117 23.77 -3.15 -8.17
CA LYS A 117 23.14 -3.95 -7.10
C LYS A 117 21.97 -3.18 -6.46
N LYS A 118 22.12 -1.86 -6.37
CA LYS A 118 21.14 -0.92 -5.82
C LYS A 118 19.90 -0.75 -6.70
N ALA A 119 19.99 -0.83 -8.03
CA ALA A 119 18.82 -0.82 -8.90
C ALA A 119 17.91 -2.03 -8.62
N THR A 120 18.50 -3.21 -8.36
CA THR A 120 17.76 -4.39 -7.90
C THR A 120 17.12 -4.22 -6.52
N GLU A 121 17.85 -3.61 -5.56
CA GLU A 121 17.32 -3.32 -4.22
C GLU A 121 16.18 -2.29 -4.27
N TYR A 122 16.35 -1.22 -5.04
CA TYR A 122 15.34 -0.20 -5.29
C TYR A 122 14.10 -0.79 -5.93
N LYS A 123 14.25 -1.56 -7.02
CA LYS A 123 13.15 -2.27 -7.67
C LYS A 123 12.45 -3.25 -6.71
N SER A 124 13.19 -3.85 -5.78
CA SER A 124 12.62 -4.71 -4.73
C SER A 124 11.80 -3.91 -3.71
N LEU A 125 12.27 -2.72 -3.31
CA LEU A 125 11.57 -1.79 -2.41
C LEU A 125 10.32 -1.22 -3.08
N GLU A 126 10.42 -0.84 -4.35
CA GLU A 126 9.30 -0.37 -5.17
C GLU A 126 8.26 -1.48 -5.35
N THR A 127 8.69 -2.72 -5.64
CA THR A 127 7.79 -3.87 -5.71
C THR A 127 7.12 -4.14 -4.35
N LYS A 128 7.84 -3.99 -3.23
CA LYS A 128 7.27 -4.10 -1.88
C LYS A 128 6.26 -2.99 -1.63
N LEU A 129 6.55 -1.75 -2.03
CA LEU A 129 5.66 -0.61 -1.90
C LEU A 129 4.39 -0.80 -2.74
N GLU A 130 4.51 -1.24 -3.99
CA GLU A 130 3.39 -1.59 -4.85
C GLU A 130 2.52 -2.69 -4.26
N LYS A 131 3.12 -3.79 -3.80
CA LYS A 131 2.39 -4.88 -3.14
C LYS A 131 1.69 -4.41 -1.89
N THR A 132 2.35 -3.56 -1.12
CA THR A 132 1.80 -2.96 0.09
C THR A 132 0.62 -2.05 -0.26
N LYS A 133 0.72 -1.19 -1.28
CA LYS A 133 -0.39 -0.34 -1.78
C LYS A 133 -1.57 -1.14 -2.35
N LYS A 134 -1.30 -2.22 -3.09
CA LYS A 134 -2.31 -3.11 -3.68
C LYS A 134 -2.96 -4.05 -2.66
N SER A 135 -2.43 -4.14 -1.44
CA SER A 135 -3.05 -4.92 -0.37
C SER A 135 -4.44 -4.38 -0.06
N ILE A 136 -5.41 -5.28 0.10
CA ILE A 136 -6.82 -4.96 0.41
C ILE A 136 -6.93 -4.11 1.69
N PHE A 137 -5.98 -4.28 2.61
CA PHE A 137 -5.91 -3.54 3.88
C PHE A 137 -5.24 -2.15 3.76
N ASN A 138 -4.81 -1.78 2.56
CA ASN A 138 -4.16 -0.50 2.25
C ASN A 138 -4.89 0.31 1.20
N HIS A 139 -5.89 -0.28 0.54
CA HIS A 139 -6.86 0.54 -0.14
C HIS A 139 -7.53 1.40 0.93
N SER A 140 -7.51 2.72 0.74
CA SER A 140 -8.09 3.67 1.67
C SER A 140 -9.60 3.48 1.68
N VAL A 141 -10.07 2.51 2.47
CA VAL A 141 -11.47 2.39 2.85
C VAL A 141 -11.75 3.64 3.67
N SER A 142 -12.58 4.53 3.14
CA SER A 142 -12.89 5.78 3.82
C SER A 142 -13.57 5.49 5.17
N GLU A 143 -13.48 6.42 6.12
CA GLU A 143 -14.23 6.30 7.38
C GLU A 143 -15.72 6.07 7.11
N ASP A 144 -16.26 6.71 6.06
CA ASP A 144 -17.62 6.52 5.58
C ASP A 144 -17.91 5.09 5.13
N ASP A 145 -16.97 4.44 4.45
CA ASP A 145 -17.12 3.04 4.00
C ASP A 145 -17.10 2.07 5.18
N VAL A 146 -16.24 2.31 6.18
CA VAL A 146 -16.21 1.52 7.42
C VAL A 146 -17.53 1.67 8.18
N PHE A 147 -18.03 2.89 8.31
CA PHE A 147 -19.28 3.17 8.97
C PHE A 147 -20.47 2.54 8.23
N ARG A 148 -20.52 2.66 6.90
CA ARG A 148 -21.54 2.01 6.05
C ARG A 148 -21.50 0.50 6.18
N PHE A 149 -20.32 -0.11 6.18
CA PHE A 149 -20.16 -1.55 6.34
C PHE A 149 -20.64 -1.99 7.72
N GLY A 150 -20.27 -1.25 8.77
CA GLY A 150 -20.75 -1.44 10.13
C GLY A 150 -22.28 -1.41 10.24
N LEU A 151 -22.89 -0.37 9.68
CA LEU A 151 -24.34 -0.19 9.67
C LEU A 151 -25.04 -1.29 8.86
N THR A 152 -24.46 -1.70 7.74
CA THR A 152 -24.98 -2.80 6.92
C THR A 152 -24.96 -4.12 7.69
N LEU A 153 -23.83 -4.46 8.33
CA LEU A 153 -23.71 -5.64 9.19
C LEU A 153 -24.72 -5.59 10.33
N PHE A 154 -24.87 -4.43 10.98
CA PHE A 154 -25.85 -4.24 12.06
C PHE A 154 -27.28 -4.53 11.58
N LEU A 155 -27.68 -3.97 10.44
CA LEU A 155 -28.99 -4.23 9.84
C LEU A 155 -29.21 -5.70 9.49
N ILE A 156 -28.19 -6.36 8.93
CA ILE A 156 -28.24 -7.79 8.61
C ILE A 156 -28.49 -8.63 9.88
N PHE A 157 -27.72 -8.38 10.94
CA PHE A 157 -27.89 -9.08 12.22
C PHE A 157 -29.27 -8.80 12.84
N PHE A 158 -29.75 -7.56 12.72
CA PHE A 158 -31.09 -7.19 13.18
C PHE A 158 -32.17 -7.99 12.45
N ILE A 159 -32.14 -8.04 11.11
CA ILE A 159 -33.11 -8.81 10.30
C ILE A 159 -33.05 -10.30 10.64
N PHE A 160 -31.85 -10.89 10.67
CA PHE A 160 -31.69 -12.32 11.00
C PHE A 160 -32.31 -12.68 12.36
N ARG A 161 -32.19 -11.78 13.35
CA ARG A 161 -32.81 -12.01 14.65
C ARG A 161 -34.33 -12.13 14.56
N TYR A 162 -35.00 -11.23 13.86
CA TYR A 162 -36.46 -11.29 13.71
C TYR A 162 -36.90 -12.51 12.90
N LEU A 163 -36.12 -12.94 11.91
CA LEU A 163 -36.34 -14.21 11.22
C LEU A 163 -36.25 -15.40 12.19
N ILE A 164 -35.27 -15.42 13.09
CA ILE A 164 -35.13 -16.46 14.13
C ILE A 164 -36.33 -16.45 15.08
N TYR A 165 -36.85 -15.28 15.46
CA TYR A 165 -38.05 -15.19 16.29
C TYR A 165 -39.31 -15.66 15.56
N GLY A 166 -39.50 -15.26 14.30
CA GLY A 166 -40.61 -15.71 13.48
C GLY A 166 -40.60 -17.21 13.28
N THR A 167 -39.44 -17.81 12.97
CA THR A 167 -39.30 -19.26 12.81
C THR A 167 -39.58 -20.01 14.11
N LYS A 168 -39.03 -19.56 15.26
CA LYS A 168 -39.33 -20.18 16.56
C LYS A 168 -40.81 -20.11 16.92
N TRP A 169 -41.46 -18.98 16.64
CA TRP A 169 -42.88 -18.81 16.86
C TRP A 169 -43.71 -19.74 15.97
N SER A 170 -43.39 -19.81 14.67
CA SER A 170 -44.04 -20.69 13.71
C SER A 170 -43.92 -22.18 14.10
N ILE A 171 -42.71 -22.63 14.48
CA ILE A 171 -42.49 -24.00 14.98
C ILE A 171 -43.32 -24.30 16.22
N LYS A 172 -43.51 -23.33 17.12
CA LYS A 172 -44.32 -23.51 18.33
C LYS A 172 -45.81 -23.67 17.97
N GLN A 173 -46.31 -22.90 17.02
CA GLN A 173 -47.70 -23.00 16.53
C GLN A 173 -47.98 -24.33 15.84
N LEU A 174 -47.00 -24.89 15.11
CA LEU A 174 -47.15 -26.20 14.45
C LEU A 174 -47.13 -27.40 15.41
N LYS A 175 -46.69 -27.20 16.66
CA LYS A 175 -46.62 -28.25 17.70
C LYS A 175 -47.81 -28.22 18.67
N GLU A 176 -48.59 -27.15 18.64
CA GLU A 176 -49.85 -26.99 19.38
C GLU A 176 -51.01 -27.40 18.48
#